data_AF-A0A357APQ1-F1
#
_entry.id   AF-A0A357APQ1-F1
#
_cell.length_a   1.000
_cell.length_b   1.000
_cell.length_c   1.000
_cell.angle_alpha   90.00
_cell.angle_beta   90.00
_cell.angle_gamma   90.00
#
_symmetry.space_group_name_H-M   'P 1'
#
loop_
_entity.id
_entity.type
_entity.pdbx_description
1 polymer ?
#
loop_
_entity_poly.entity_id
_entity_poly.type
_entity_poly.pdbx_seq_one_letter_code
_entity_poly.pdbx_strand_id
1 'polypeptide(L)' 'MMIYRSHILICNGTGCVSSKSPAIMEKLQEQLVANGIDKEVKVVKTGCFGLCEKGPIVIV' A
#
# COMPACT_ATOMS: atom_id res chain seq x y z
N MET A 1 -18.31 14.03 0.77
CA MET A 1 -17.62 12.84 1.32
C MET A 1 -16.93 12.15 0.15
N MET A 2 -15.61 12.00 0.15
CA MET A 2 -14.89 11.30 -0.92
C MET A 2 -14.99 9.80 -0.63
N ILE A 3 -15.71 9.05 -1.47
CA ILE A 3 -15.88 7.60 -1.31
C ILE A 3 -14.79 6.93 -2.15
N TYR A 4 -13.85 6.25 -1.48
CA TYR A 4 -12.89 5.38 -2.13
C TYR A 4 -13.54 4.02 -2.37
N ARG A 5 -13.48 3.52 -3.59
CA ARG A 5 -13.98 2.21 -4.01
C ARG A 5 -13.18 1.07 -3.38
N SER A 6 -11.87 1.29 -3.16
CA SER A 6 -10.96 0.27 -2.61
C SER A 6 -9.86 0.91 -1.78
N HIS A 7 -9.34 0.16 -0.81
CA HIS A 7 -8.25 0.60 0.07
C HIS A 7 -7.10 -0.40 0.00
N ILE A 8 -5.94 0.07 -0.45
CA ILE A 8 -4.73 -0.74 -0.50
C ILE A 8 -3.98 -0.53 0.81
N LEU A 9 -4.03 -1.52 1.68
CA LEU A 9 -3.36 -1.54 2.98
C LEU A 9 -1.96 -2.14 2.82
N ILE A 10 -0.94 -1.36 3.13
CA ILE A 10 0.45 -1.79 3.02
C ILE A 10 1.07 -1.83 4.40
N CYS A 11 1.68 -2.96 4.75
CA CYS A 11 2.35 -3.14 6.03
C CYS A 11 3.56 -2.21 6.13
N ASN A 12 3.61 -1.40 7.19
CA ASN A 12 4.71 -0.48 7.47
C ASN A 12 5.58 -0.93 8.67
N GLY A 13 5.56 -2.23 9.00
CA GLY A 13 6.48 -2.82 9.97
C GLY A 13 7.93 -2.85 9.45
N THR A 14 8.92 -2.86 10.35
CA THR A 14 10.35 -2.86 10.01
C THR A 14 10.72 -3.93 8.99
N GLY A 15 10.22 -5.16 9.15
CA GLY A 15 10.45 -6.25 8.19
C GLY A 15 9.94 -5.93 6.77
N CYS A 16 8.73 -5.37 6.65
CA CYS A 16 8.19 -4.99 5.34
C CYS A 16 8.91 -3.77 4.75
N VAL A 17 9.35 -2.82 5.59
CA VAL A 17 10.16 -1.68 5.16
C VAL A 17 11.51 -2.13 4.61
N SER A 18 12.19 -3.06 5.30
CA SER A 18 13.42 -3.70 4.81
C SER A 18 13.21 -4.47 3.51
N SER A 19 12.02 -5.04 3.32
CA SER A 19 11.58 -5.66 2.05
C SER A 19 11.04 -4.67 1.01
N LYS A 20 11.43 -3.39 1.10
CA LYS A 20 11.10 -2.33 0.12
C LYS A 20 9.63 -1.94 0.02
N SER A 21 8.83 -2.11 1.09
CA SER A 21 7.44 -1.65 1.08
C SER A 21 7.27 -0.15 0.72
N PRO A 22 8.15 0.80 1.11
CA PRO A 22 7.98 2.22 0.75
C PRO A 22 8.08 2.46 -0.76
N ALA A 23 9.01 1.79 -1.45
CA ALA A 23 9.16 1.89 -2.90
C ALA A 23 7.93 1.34 -3.63
N ILE A 24 7.32 0.27 -3.10
CA ILE A 24 6.07 -0.29 -3.62
C ILE A 24 4.94 0.74 -3.47
N MET A 25 4.85 1.43 -2.33
CA MET A 25 3.82 2.46 -2.12
C MET A 25 3.92 3.59 -3.15
N GLU A 26 5.14 4.11 -3.37
CA GLU A 26 5.41 5.19 -4.32
C GLU A 26 5.04 4.77 -5.73
N LYS A 27 5.49 3.58 -6.16
CA LYS A 27 5.16 3.04 -7.48
C LYS A 27 3.66 2.82 -7.66
N LEU A 28 2.97 2.33 -6.63
CA LEU A 28 1.52 2.20 -6.66
C LEU A 28 0.83 3.55 -6.83
N GLN A 29 1.24 4.59 -6.09
CA GLN A 29 0.66 5.92 -6.24
C GLN A 29 0.89 6.49 -7.65
N GLU A 30 2.10 6.35 -8.20
CA GLU A 30 2.38 6.74 -9.60
C GLU A 30 1.45 6.02 -10.59
N GLN A 31 1.27 4.70 -10.42
CA GLN A 31 0.39 3.93 -11.30
C GLN A 31 -1.08 4.30 -11.13
N LEU A 32 -1.54 4.58 -9.91
CA LEU A 32 -2.92 5.03 -9.67
C LEU A 32 -3.21 6.35 -10.39
N VAL A 33 -2.26 7.29 -10.32
CA VAL A 33 -2.36 8.58 -11.04
C VAL A 33 -2.28 8.36 -12.56
N ALA A 34 -1.34 7.54 -13.04
CA ALA A 34 -1.20 7.25 -14.47
C ALA A 34 -2.45 6.57 -15.07
N ASN A 35 -3.20 5.82 -14.27
CA ASN A 35 -4.45 5.18 -14.67
C ASN A 35 -5.70 6.03 -14.35
N GLY A 36 -5.54 7.21 -13.74
CA GLY A 36 -6.66 8.13 -13.43
C GLY A 36 -7.61 7.63 -12.33
N ILE A 37 -7.19 6.68 -11.52
CA ILE A 37 -8.00 6.04 -10.44
C ILE A 37 -7.53 6.44 -9.04
N ASP A 38 -6.67 7.44 -8.92
CA ASP A 38 -6.16 7.99 -7.65
C ASP A 38 -7.27 8.52 -6.73
N LYS A 39 -8.41 8.91 -7.30
CA LYS A 39 -9.60 9.36 -6.56
C LYS A 39 -10.52 8.22 -6.12
N GLU A 40 -10.37 7.04 -6.71
CA GLU A 40 -11.17 5.85 -6.39
C GLU A 40 -10.43 4.91 -5.43
N VAL A 41 -9.10 4.86 -5.48
CA VAL A 41 -8.30 3.91 -4.72
C VAL A 41 -7.35 4.65 -3.79
N LYS A 42 -7.44 4.35 -2.49
CA LYS A 42 -6.56 4.95 -1.48
C LYS A 42 -5.52 3.97 -0.99
N VAL A 43 -4.26 4.35 -1.07
CA VAL A 43 -3.16 3.61 -0.44
C VAL A 43 -2.99 4.06 1.01
N VAL A 44 -3.02 3.13 1.96
CA VAL A 44 -2.95 3.39 3.39
C VAL A 44 -1.81 2.58 4.02
N LYS A 45 -0.97 3.26 4.82
CA LYS A 45 0.03 2.61 5.65
C LYS A 45 -0.66 1.97 6.85
N THR A 46 -0.41 0.70 7.08
CA THR A 46 -0.95 -0.06 8.20
C THR A 46 0.15 -0.55 9.13
N GLY A 47 -0.25 -1.01 10.32
CA GLY A 47 0.65 -1.60 11.28
C GLY A 47 1.27 -2.92 10.80
N CYS A 48 2.06 -3.55 11.67
CA CYS A 48 2.66 -4.84 11.39
C CYS A 48 1.61 -5.97 11.45
N PHE A 49 1.59 -6.85 10.45
CA PHE A 49 0.76 -8.06 10.46
C PHE A 49 1.44 -9.29 11.07
N GLY A 50 2.70 -9.18 11.49
CA GLY A 50 3.48 -10.29 12.06
C GLY A 50 3.96 -11.34 11.04
N LEU A 51 3.58 -11.21 9.76
CA LEU A 51 3.94 -12.13 8.67
C LEU A 51 5.24 -11.70 7.97
N CYS A 52 6.29 -11.40 8.73
CA CYS A 52 7.53 -10.83 8.20
C CYS A 52 8.21 -11.74 7.15
N GLU A 53 8.11 -13.06 7.26
CA GLU A 53 8.67 -14.03 6.30
C GLU A 53 8.04 -13.95 4.91
N LYS A 54 6.82 -13.41 4.82
CA LYS A 54 6.10 -13.18 3.56
C LYS A 54 6.04 -11.71 3.17
N GLY A 55 6.77 -10.85 3.89
CA GLY A 55 6.82 -9.42 3.60
C GLY A 55 7.44 -9.17 2.22
N PRO A 56 7.01 -8.12 1.49
CA PRO A 56 6.07 -7.07 1.91
C PRO A 56 4.59 -7.47 1.77
N ILE A 57 3.79 -7.22 2.80
CA ILE A 57 2.36 -7.56 2.84
C ILE A 57 1.52 -6.39 2.31
N VAL A 58 0.64 -6.70 1.36
CA VAL A 58 -0.33 -5.80 0.75
C VAL A 58 -1.71 -6.45 0.76
N ILE A 59 -2.74 -5.72 1.17
CA ILE A 59 -4.14 -6.16 1.21
C ILE A 59 -4.97 -5.12 0.45
N VAL A 60 -5.98 -5.55 -0.32
CA VAL A 60 -6.86 -4.71 -1.16
C VAL A 60 -8.31 -4.92 -0.79
#